data_AF-A0A2S6QPE6-F1
#
_entry.id   AF-A0A2S6QPE6-F1
#
_cell.length_a   1.000
_cell.length_b   1.000
_cell.length_c   1.000
_cell.angle_alpha   90.00
_cell.angle_beta   90.00
_cell.angle_gamma   90.00
#
_symmetry.space_group_name_H-M   'P 1'
#
loop_
_entity.id
_entity.type
_entity.pdbx_description
1 polymer ?
#
loop_
_entity_poly.entity_id
_entity_poly.type
_entity_poly.pdbx_seq_one_letter_code
_entity_poly.pdbx_strand_id
1 'polypeptide(L)'
;FASVDLSIISQSLSTNLQVWTTAENAQKNHEKLSASIEGVKAFIPEEPAEMADYKNMLNNLQSSVNGNLWEFNLSLGESELNSLKELPKNLGKIMMSSMSGMKSNTDDENSNSNPDVLVDESNITIYQNNVDIDKLNTAILDVFSNKKGFKVGPFMISPSVEPFFSFGQKKEPTDDLERIYVQIESGIIPNMNISMHGDSENPRVQLFIQKVADHSGQNILNIETCGPNRTAKAVELTAMPRISYEGNEQKRHTTVSGKRELKLLKGHTQKQAKTVEGYIQLRIPSMIKTVDIPAKEGETYSFKGTNFTITKSSYGELGYTIEGQKDLVLDVMPLNKDKKVIEANSKSSSGNNITQYPSGTPVFARLILASQEQERTFSFKAPVKQLEE
;
A
#
# COMPACT_ATOMS: atom_id res chain seq x y z
N PHE A 1 -14.53 22.17 3.20
CA PHE A 1 -15.06 22.19 1.81
C PHE A 1 -13.86 22.27 0.89
N ALA A 2 -13.89 21.63 -0.29
CA ALA A 2 -12.79 21.69 -1.25
C ALA A 2 -13.34 21.92 -2.66
N SER A 3 -12.74 22.85 -3.40
CA SER A 3 -13.01 23.07 -4.82
C SER A 3 -11.73 22.90 -5.63
N VAL A 4 -11.85 22.36 -6.83
CA VAL A 4 -10.75 22.13 -7.76
C VAL A 4 -11.13 22.75 -9.09
N ASP A 5 -10.33 23.70 -9.56
CA ASP A 5 -10.38 24.19 -10.92
C ASP A 5 -9.21 23.62 -11.71
N LEU A 6 -9.53 22.87 -12.75
CA LEU A 6 -8.57 22.24 -13.64
C LEU A 6 -8.70 22.86 -15.03
N SER A 7 -7.65 23.54 -15.48
CA SER A 7 -7.58 24.07 -16.84
C SER A 7 -6.54 23.30 -17.63
N ILE A 8 -7.00 22.55 -18.65
CA ILE A 8 -6.15 21.90 -19.64
C ILE A 8 -6.26 22.71 -20.93
N ILE A 9 -5.22 23.47 -21.23
CA ILE A 9 -5.03 24.07 -22.55
C ILE A 9 -3.98 23.19 -23.24
N SER A 10 -4.05 23.01 -24.56
CA SER A 10 -3.38 21.95 -25.34
C SER A 10 -1.91 21.63 -25.02
N GLN A 11 -1.19 22.49 -24.31
CA GLN A 11 0.22 22.38 -23.96
C GLN A 11 0.55 22.81 -22.51
N SER A 12 -0.43 23.01 -21.63
CA SER A 12 -0.20 23.36 -20.23
C SER A 12 -1.27 22.80 -19.30
N LEU A 13 -0.87 22.54 -18.06
CA LEU A 13 -1.76 22.11 -16.98
C LEU A 13 -1.69 23.15 -15.88
N SER A 14 -2.82 23.79 -15.58
CA SER A 14 -2.96 24.61 -14.38
C SER A 14 -4.03 24.00 -13.48
N THR A 15 -3.66 23.78 -12.22
CA THR A 15 -4.58 23.30 -11.19
C THR A 15 -4.56 24.24 -10.02
N ASN A 16 -5.74 24.72 -9.64
CA ASN A 16 -5.97 25.46 -8.42
C ASN A 16 -6.88 24.61 -7.52
N LEU A 17 -6.38 24.22 -6.36
CA LEU A 17 -7.14 23.52 -5.32
C LEU A 17 -7.32 24.46 -4.14
N GLN A 18 -8.57 24.70 -3.78
CA GLN A 18 -8.94 25.53 -2.64
C GLN A 18 -9.56 24.65 -1.56
N VAL A 19 -9.02 24.73 -0.35
CA VAL A 19 -9.49 23.96 0.81
C VAL A 19 -9.84 24.91 1.93
N TRP A 20 -11.12 24.91 2.32
CA TRP A 20 -11.59 25.65 3.49
C TRP A 20 -11.47 24.78 4.74
N THR A 21 -10.71 25.26 5.70
CA THR A 21 -10.43 24.65 7.01
C THR A 21 -10.31 25.73 8.10
N THR A 22 -9.94 25.40 9.33
CA THR A 22 -9.64 26.41 10.35
C THR A 22 -8.33 27.13 10.00
N ALA A 23 -8.19 28.41 10.35
CA ALA A 23 -6.98 29.19 10.07
C ALA A 23 -5.69 28.51 10.58
N GLU A 24 -5.75 27.90 11.77
CA GLU A 24 -4.63 27.13 12.34
C GLU A 24 -4.26 25.93 11.45
N ASN A 25 -5.25 25.17 10.96
CA ASN A 25 -4.99 24.02 10.09
C ASN A 25 -4.53 24.44 8.68
N ALA A 26 -5.04 25.56 8.16
CA ALA A 26 -4.60 26.11 6.87
C ALA A 26 -3.11 26.47 6.94
N GLN A 27 -2.70 27.16 8.00
CA GLN A 27 -1.30 27.53 8.25
C GLN A 27 -0.42 26.29 8.43
N LYS A 28 -0.83 25.34 9.27
CA LYS A 28 -0.09 24.09 9.51
C LYS A 28 0.09 23.26 8.24
N ASN A 29 -0.92 23.19 7.39
CA ASN A 29 -0.85 22.45 6.12
C ASN A 29 0.09 23.14 5.12
N HIS A 30 0.04 24.47 5.03
CA HIS A 30 0.97 25.26 4.21
C HIS A 30 2.42 25.07 4.65
N GLU A 31 2.71 25.11 5.95
CA GLU A 31 4.04 24.89 6.50
C GLU A 31 4.54 23.47 6.21
N LYS A 32 3.70 22.45 6.44
CA LYS A 32 4.04 21.05 6.15
C LYS A 32 4.33 20.82 4.66
N LEU A 33 3.51 21.37 3.78
CA LEU A 33 3.71 21.24 2.33
C LEU A 33 5.00 21.95 1.90
N SER A 34 5.23 23.17 2.38
CA SER A 34 6.44 23.94 2.05
C SER A 34 7.70 23.21 2.53
N ALA A 35 7.70 22.70 3.77
CA ALA A 35 8.81 21.90 4.29
C ALA A 35 9.03 20.60 3.49
N SER A 36 7.95 19.95 3.04
CA SER A 36 8.04 18.75 2.21
C SER A 36 8.62 19.06 0.83
N ILE A 37 8.20 20.16 0.19
CA ILE A 37 8.72 20.60 -1.11
C ILE A 37 10.22 20.91 -1.00
N GLU A 38 10.63 21.69 0.00
CA GLU A 38 12.05 22.00 0.23
C GLU A 38 12.86 20.75 0.57
N GLY A 39 12.30 19.84 1.37
CA GLY A 39 12.92 18.54 1.65
C GLY A 39 13.18 17.76 0.36
N VAL A 40 12.18 17.63 -0.52
CA VAL A 40 12.33 16.91 -1.79
C VAL A 40 13.34 17.61 -2.70
N LYS A 41 13.32 18.95 -2.80
CA LYS A 41 14.29 19.72 -3.61
C LYS A 41 15.73 19.44 -3.20
N ALA A 42 16.00 19.26 -1.90
CA ALA A 42 17.34 18.96 -1.39
C ALA A 42 17.87 17.59 -1.86
N PHE A 43 17.00 16.65 -2.24
CA PHE A 43 17.38 15.32 -2.71
C PHE A 43 17.39 15.17 -4.24
N ILE A 44 17.03 16.22 -5.00
CA ILE A 44 17.10 16.19 -6.46
C ILE A 44 18.54 16.52 -6.88
N PRO A 45 19.28 15.56 -7.48
CA PRO A 45 20.63 15.82 -7.98
C PRO A 45 20.62 16.88 -9.08
N GLU A 46 21.68 17.69 -9.16
CA GLU A 46 21.85 18.72 -10.19
C GLU A 46 22.07 18.15 -11.59
N GLU A 47 22.49 16.87 -11.67
CA GLU A 47 22.66 16.12 -12.90
C GLU A 47 21.88 14.80 -12.87
N PRO A 48 21.39 14.33 -14.03
CA PRO A 48 21.53 14.93 -15.36
C PRO A 48 20.50 16.06 -15.61
N ALA A 49 20.64 16.80 -16.71
CA ALA A 49 19.85 18.01 -17.01
C ALA A 49 18.32 17.79 -16.98
N GLU A 50 17.86 16.56 -17.21
CA GLU A 50 16.46 16.17 -17.07
C GLU A 50 15.93 16.35 -15.64
N MET A 51 16.79 16.40 -14.62
CA MET A 51 16.44 16.69 -13.21
C MET A 51 16.11 18.16 -12.97
N ALA A 52 16.58 19.07 -13.82
CA ALA A 52 16.24 20.49 -13.75
C ALA A 52 14.73 20.72 -13.98
N ASP A 53 14.11 19.93 -14.86
CA ASP A 53 12.66 20.02 -15.11
C ASP A 53 11.84 19.63 -13.87
N TYR A 54 12.29 18.65 -13.07
CA TYR A 54 11.62 18.28 -11.82
C TYR A 54 11.75 19.36 -10.76
N LYS A 55 12.94 19.97 -10.65
CA LYS A 55 13.14 21.12 -9.77
C LYS A 55 12.23 22.29 -10.18
N ASN A 56 12.06 22.51 -11.48
CA ASN A 56 11.14 23.51 -12.01
C ASN A 56 9.67 23.16 -11.70
N MET A 57 9.25 21.89 -11.85
CA MET A 57 7.91 21.45 -11.42
C MET A 57 7.66 21.72 -9.93
N LEU A 58 8.64 21.41 -9.07
CA LEU A 58 8.54 21.67 -7.63
C LEU A 58 8.55 23.16 -7.30
N ASN A 59 9.22 23.99 -8.09
CA ASN A 59 9.18 25.45 -7.94
C ASN A 59 7.84 26.04 -8.38
N ASN A 60 7.14 25.37 -9.30
CA ASN A 60 5.82 25.76 -9.75
C ASN A 60 4.69 25.25 -8.82
N LEU A 61 5.02 24.42 -7.83
CA LEU A 61 4.13 24.10 -6.72
C LEU A 61 4.16 25.24 -5.71
N GLN A 62 3.06 25.95 -5.61
CA GLN A 62 2.90 27.04 -4.66
C GLN A 62 1.70 26.75 -3.76
N SER A 63 1.80 27.17 -2.51
CA SER A 63 0.64 27.23 -1.64
C SER A 63 0.60 28.54 -0.88
N SER A 64 -0.61 29.02 -0.61
CA SER A 64 -0.89 30.27 0.09
C SER A 64 -2.02 30.05 1.10
N VAL A 65 -2.02 30.87 2.14
CA VAL A 65 -3.07 30.86 3.17
C VAL A 65 -3.70 32.24 3.26
N ASN A 66 -5.02 32.29 3.23
CA ASN A 66 -5.81 33.48 3.47
C ASN A 66 -6.92 33.17 4.49
N GLY A 67 -6.61 33.39 5.78
CA GLY A 67 -7.51 33.04 6.87
C GLY A 67 -7.84 31.55 6.89
N ASN A 68 -9.11 31.21 6.67
CA ASN A 68 -9.61 29.82 6.66
C ASN A 68 -9.42 29.11 5.31
N LEU A 69 -8.90 29.81 4.29
CA LEU A 69 -8.67 29.26 2.97
C LEU A 69 -7.20 28.90 2.80
N TRP A 70 -6.93 27.64 2.49
CA TRP A 70 -5.64 27.17 2.00
C TRP A 70 -5.74 26.93 0.50
N GLU A 71 -4.89 27.59 -0.28
CA GLU A 71 -4.84 27.46 -1.72
C GLU A 71 -3.57 26.73 -2.14
N PHE A 72 -3.73 25.84 -3.11
CA PHE A 72 -2.67 25.10 -3.74
C PHE A 72 -2.72 25.39 -5.24
N ASN A 73 -1.59 25.81 -5.79
CA ASN A 73 -1.43 26.13 -7.19
C ASN A 73 -0.32 25.28 -7.78
N LEU A 74 -0.62 24.66 -8.92
CA LEU A 74 0.37 23.98 -9.76
C LEU A 74 0.19 24.48 -11.18
N SER A 75 1.26 24.98 -11.78
CA SER A 75 1.30 25.37 -13.18
C SER A 75 2.43 24.63 -13.88
N LEU A 76 2.10 23.81 -14.87
CA LEU A 76 3.06 23.05 -15.67
C LEU A 76 2.97 23.49 -17.13
N GLY A 77 4.11 23.84 -17.70
CA GLY A 77 4.26 24.11 -19.12
C GLY A 77 4.45 22.85 -19.96
N GLU A 78 4.65 23.05 -21.26
CA GLU A 78 4.80 21.97 -22.24
C GLU A 78 6.05 21.11 -21.99
N SER A 79 7.15 21.76 -21.62
CA SER A 79 8.42 21.11 -21.24
C SER A 79 8.21 20.15 -20.07
N GLU A 80 7.57 20.62 -19.00
CA GLU A 80 7.33 19.85 -17.78
C GLU A 80 6.37 18.69 -18.04
N LEU A 81 5.31 18.92 -18.82
CA LEU A 81 4.36 17.88 -19.20
C LEU A 81 5.00 16.78 -20.07
N ASN A 82 5.93 17.14 -20.95
CA ASN A 82 6.66 16.17 -21.76
C ASN A 82 7.68 15.40 -20.92
N SER A 83 8.35 16.04 -19.97
CA SER A 83 9.24 15.37 -19.02
C SER A 83 8.48 14.39 -18.09
N LEU A 84 7.23 14.69 -17.70
CA LEU A 84 6.35 13.75 -16.98
C LEU A 84 5.98 12.51 -17.82
N LYS A 85 5.83 12.63 -19.14
CA LYS A 85 5.54 11.49 -20.04
C LYS A 85 6.74 10.56 -20.21
N GLU A 86 7.95 11.11 -20.14
CA GLU A 86 9.21 10.38 -20.28
C GLU A 86 9.74 9.83 -18.94
N LEU A 87 9.15 10.25 -17.82
CA LEU A 87 9.45 9.84 -16.45
C LEU A 87 9.49 8.31 -16.25
N PRO A 88 8.55 7.50 -16.78
CA PRO A 88 8.63 6.04 -16.69
C PRO A 88 9.87 5.44 -17.37
N LYS A 89 10.36 6.09 -18.44
CA LYS A 89 11.53 5.62 -19.21
C LYS A 89 12.84 6.02 -18.54
N ASN A 90 12.86 7.15 -17.83
CA ASN A 90 14.06 7.70 -17.19
C ASN A 90 14.20 7.34 -15.70
N LEU A 91 13.14 6.81 -15.06
CA LEU A 91 13.15 6.32 -13.68
C LEU A 91 14.31 5.36 -13.37
N GLY A 92 14.67 4.49 -14.32
CA GLY A 92 15.81 3.57 -14.18
C GLY A 92 17.17 4.28 -14.15
N LYS A 93 17.34 5.36 -14.92
CA LYS A 93 18.57 6.19 -14.89
C LYS A 93 18.64 7.05 -13.63
N ILE A 94 17.50 7.57 -13.16
CA ILE A 94 17.39 8.38 -11.94
C ILE A 94 17.71 7.54 -10.70
N MET A 95 17.24 6.29 -10.63
CA MET A 95 17.63 5.37 -9.54
C MET A 95 19.12 4.99 -9.61
N MET A 96 19.69 4.84 -10.81
CA MET A 96 21.13 4.56 -10.94
C MET A 96 22.01 5.78 -10.64
N SER A 97 21.61 7.00 -11.02
CA SER A 97 22.40 8.21 -10.75
C SER A 97 22.41 8.57 -9.26
N SER A 98 21.28 8.43 -8.58
CA SER A 98 21.18 8.55 -7.12
C SER A 98 21.97 7.48 -6.36
N MET A 99 22.09 6.26 -6.90
CA MET A 99 23.02 5.24 -6.38
C MET A 99 24.49 5.54 -6.70
N SER A 100 24.80 6.21 -7.81
CA SER A 100 26.17 6.57 -8.19
C SER A 100 26.73 7.82 -7.51
N GLY A 101 25.84 8.69 -7.00
CA GLY A 101 26.18 9.82 -6.11
C GLY A 101 26.60 9.38 -4.71
N MET A 102 26.26 8.13 -4.31
CA MET A 102 26.89 7.43 -3.19
C MET A 102 28.25 6.85 -3.62
N LYS A 103 29.15 7.70 -4.12
CA LYS A 103 30.57 7.36 -4.09
C LYS A 103 31.02 7.41 -2.64
N SER A 104 31.49 6.28 -2.15
CA SER A 104 32.29 6.19 -0.94
C SER A 104 33.46 7.17 -1.01
N ASN A 105 33.38 8.26 -0.24
CA ASN A 105 34.61 8.84 0.31
C ASN A 105 35.11 7.85 1.37
N THR A 106 35.77 6.79 0.90
CA THR A 106 36.84 6.15 1.64
C THR A 106 37.98 7.14 1.63
N ASP A 107 38.03 7.94 2.69
CA ASP A 107 39.21 8.50 3.34
C ASP A 107 38.69 9.62 4.24
N ASP A 108 38.45 9.31 5.52
CA ASP A 108 38.94 10.10 6.64
C ASP A 108 38.38 9.62 7.98
N GLU A 109 39.31 9.46 8.92
CA GLU A 109 39.11 9.30 10.34
C GLU A 109 38.34 10.50 10.92
N ASN A 110 37.01 10.46 10.89
CA ASN A 110 36.19 11.16 11.90
C ASN A 110 34.73 10.68 11.86
N SER A 111 34.35 9.91 12.87
CA SER A 111 32.99 9.47 13.12
C SER A 111 32.09 10.64 13.54
N ASN A 112 31.61 11.43 12.58
CA ASN A 112 30.36 12.17 12.77
C ASN A 112 29.23 11.34 12.17
N SER A 113 28.81 10.31 12.92
CA SER A 113 27.54 9.64 12.69
C SER A 113 26.42 10.67 12.79
N ASN A 114 25.65 10.88 11.73
CA ASN A 114 24.38 11.57 11.86
C ASN A 114 23.57 10.88 12.98
N PRO A 115 22.92 11.65 13.86
CA PRO A 115 22.17 11.06 14.96
C PRO A 115 21.04 10.18 14.42
N ASP A 116 20.77 9.07 15.13
CA ASP A 116 19.62 8.21 14.84
C ASP A 116 18.35 9.06 14.71
N VAL A 117 17.64 8.95 13.60
CA VAL A 117 16.30 9.52 13.47
C VAL A 117 15.32 8.52 14.05
N LEU A 118 14.68 8.88 15.16
CA LEU A 118 13.70 8.03 15.83
C LEU A 118 12.35 8.11 15.13
N VAL A 119 11.64 6.98 15.04
CA VAL A 119 10.26 6.97 14.56
C VAL A 119 9.37 7.64 15.61
N ASP A 120 8.54 8.60 15.17
CA ASP A 120 7.43 9.11 15.98
C ASP A 120 6.51 7.94 16.35
N GLU A 121 6.23 7.74 17.64
CA GLU A 121 5.42 6.62 18.13
C GLU A 121 4.05 6.52 17.45
N SER A 122 3.47 7.65 17.01
CA SER A 122 2.22 7.69 16.26
C SER A 122 2.30 7.09 14.84
N ASN A 123 3.52 6.98 14.29
CA ASN A 123 3.78 6.40 12.96
C ASN A 123 4.13 4.90 13.03
N ILE A 124 4.33 4.34 14.23
CA ILE A 124 4.56 2.92 14.43
C ILE A 124 3.24 2.17 14.26
N THR A 125 3.23 1.11 13.44
CA THR A 125 2.07 0.23 13.31
C THR A 125 1.72 -0.38 14.67
N ILE A 126 0.49 -0.17 15.12
CA ILE A 126 0.00 -0.72 16.39
C ILE A 126 -0.51 -2.14 16.16
N TYR A 127 0.11 -3.09 16.86
CA TYR A 127 -0.31 -4.49 16.91
C TYR A 127 -1.12 -4.76 18.18
N GLN A 128 -2.23 -5.48 18.06
CA GLN A 128 -3.23 -5.66 19.12
C GLN A 128 -3.23 -7.10 19.63
N ASN A 129 -3.34 -7.27 20.96
CA ASN A 129 -3.57 -8.57 21.59
C ASN A 129 -5.06 -8.77 21.89
N ASN A 130 -5.49 -10.03 21.95
CA ASN A 130 -6.87 -10.44 22.17
C ASN A 130 -7.84 -9.92 21.11
N VAL A 131 -7.40 -9.85 19.85
CA VAL A 131 -8.29 -9.51 18.74
C VAL A 131 -9.34 -10.61 18.58
N ASP A 132 -10.59 -10.20 18.41
CA ASP A 132 -11.74 -11.06 18.14
C ASP A 132 -12.24 -10.82 16.71
N ILE A 133 -12.08 -11.83 15.84
CA ILE A 133 -12.43 -11.74 14.41
C ILE A 133 -13.92 -11.45 14.18
N ASP A 134 -14.79 -11.84 15.12
CA ASP A 134 -16.23 -11.61 15.02
C ASP A 134 -16.62 -10.20 15.52
N LYS A 135 -15.71 -9.47 16.16
CA LYS A 135 -15.92 -8.09 16.67
C LYS A 135 -15.09 -7.03 15.95
N LEU A 136 -14.59 -7.32 14.75
CA LEU A 136 -13.83 -6.34 13.97
C LEU A 136 -14.63 -5.07 13.69
N ASN A 137 -13.97 -3.92 13.76
CA ASN A 137 -14.61 -2.63 13.52
C ASN A 137 -14.94 -2.48 12.02
N THR A 138 -16.23 -2.54 11.70
CA THR A 138 -16.76 -2.39 10.33
C THR A 138 -17.34 -1.02 10.05
N ALA A 139 -17.31 -0.08 11.01
CA ALA A 139 -17.93 1.25 10.86
C ALA A 139 -17.20 2.13 9.83
N ILE A 140 -15.92 1.85 9.61
CA ILE A 140 -15.05 2.63 8.72
C ILE A 140 -15.14 2.17 7.26
N LEU A 141 -15.85 1.07 6.98
CA LEU A 141 -16.16 0.66 5.60
C LEU A 141 -16.84 1.78 4.81
N ASP A 142 -17.77 2.48 5.44
CA ASP A 142 -18.53 3.57 4.79
C ASP A 142 -17.69 4.84 4.59
N VAL A 143 -16.56 4.97 5.32
CA VAL A 143 -15.63 6.10 5.23
C VAL A 143 -14.59 5.87 4.13
N PHE A 144 -14.17 4.62 3.90
CA PHE A 144 -13.14 4.29 2.90
C PHE A 144 -13.69 3.77 1.58
N SER A 145 -14.94 3.30 1.52
CA SER A 145 -15.60 2.87 0.30
C SER A 145 -16.62 3.91 -0.16
N ASN A 146 -16.25 4.71 -1.17
CA ASN A 146 -17.20 5.57 -1.88
C ASN A 146 -18.18 4.77 -2.77
N LYS A 147 -18.06 3.44 -2.81
CA LYS A 147 -18.86 2.55 -3.66
C LYS A 147 -19.96 1.88 -2.84
N LYS A 148 -21.19 1.92 -3.37
CA LYS A 148 -22.29 1.06 -2.93
C LYS A 148 -21.95 -0.39 -3.29
N GLY A 149 -21.73 -1.23 -2.29
CA GLY A 149 -21.47 -2.66 -2.45
C GLY A 149 -22.31 -3.51 -1.51
N PHE A 150 -22.10 -4.82 -1.56
CA PHE A 150 -22.72 -5.79 -0.67
C PHE A 150 -21.81 -6.05 0.54
N LYS A 151 -22.28 -5.68 1.74
CA LYS A 151 -21.53 -5.84 2.99
C LYS A 151 -21.57 -7.28 3.50
N VAL A 152 -20.40 -7.83 3.80
CA VAL A 152 -20.21 -9.21 4.26
C VAL A 152 -19.14 -9.20 5.35
N GLY A 153 -19.57 -9.27 6.62
CA GLY A 153 -18.65 -9.11 7.75
C GLY A 153 -17.87 -7.79 7.65
N PRO A 154 -16.53 -7.80 7.74
CA PRO A 154 -15.71 -6.60 7.60
C PRO A 154 -15.41 -6.22 6.15
N PHE A 155 -16.05 -6.85 5.16
CA PHE A 155 -15.79 -6.62 3.74
C PHE A 155 -16.97 -5.96 3.02
N MET A 156 -16.66 -5.19 2.00
CA MET A 156 -17.57 -4.68 0.98
C MET A 156 -17.23 -5.35 -0.35
N ILE A 157 -18.21 -6.00 -0.97
CA ILE A 157 -18.05 -6.70 -2.25
C ILE A 157 -18.86 -5.98 -3.31
N SER A 158 -18.20 -5.58 -4.40
CA SER A 158 -18.82 -4.83 -5.49
C SER A 158 -18.59 -5.54 -6.83
N PRO A 159 -19.47 -6.47 -7.22
CA PRO A 159 -19.48 -7.03 -8.57
C PRO A 159 -20.06 -6.01 -9.56
N SER A 160 -19.37 -5.78 -10.69
CA SER A 160 -19.78 -4.86 -11.75
C SER A 160 -19.45 -5.40 -13.13
N VAL A 161 -20.19 -4.92 -14.13
CA VAL A 161 -19.89 -5.13 -15.56
C VAL A 161 -18.81 -4.16 -16.06
N GLU A 162 -18.63 -3.04 -15.37
CA GLU A 162 -17.59 -2.06 -15.69
C GLU A 162 -16.20 -2.55 -15.30
N PRO A 163 -15.21 -2.46 -16.21
CA PRO A 163 -13.82 -2.76 -15.88
C PRO A 163 -13.27 -1.77 -14.86
N PHE A 164 -12.32 -2.24 -14.05
CA PHE A 164 -11.58 -1.39 -13.12
C PHE A 164 -10.61 -0.51 -13.88
N PHE A 165 -11.04 0.65 -14.37
CA PHE A 165 -10.13 1.58 -15.03
C PHE A 165 -9.06 2.05 -14.04
N SER A 166 -7.83 1.61 -14.28
CA SER A 166 -6.60 2.25 -13.81
C SER A 166 -6.05 2.96 -15.05
N PHE A 167 -5.73 4.25 -14.97
CA PHE A 167 -5.18 5.00 -16.09
C PHE A 167 -4.05 4.20 -16.77
N GLY A 168 -4.19 3.88 -18.06
CA GLY A 168 -3.05 3.49 -18.91
C GLY A 168 -2.98 2.08 -19.51
N GLN A 169 -3.92 1.15 -19.29
CA GLN A 169 -3.90 -0.14 -20.01
C GLN A 169 -5.27 -0.58 -20.52
N LYS A 170 -5.66 -0.08 -21.70
CA LYS A 170 -6.62 -0.79 -22.56
C LYS A 170 -5.86 -1.92 -23.26
N LYS A 171 -5.76 -3.09 -22.63
CA LYS A 171 -5.58 -4.31 -23.43
C LYS A 171 -6.97 -4.70 -23.91
N GLU A 172 -7.19 -4.61 -25.21
CA GLU A 172 -8.37 -5.23 -25.80
C GLU A 172 -8.33 -6.73 -25.50
N PRO A 173 -9.42 -7.31 -25.00
CA PRO A 173 -9.49 -8.74 -24.76
C PRO A 173 -9.31 -9.49 -26.09
N THR A 174 -8.41 -10.47 -26.09
CA THR A 174 -8.11 -11.30 -27.26
C THR A 174 -9.10 -12.45 -27.45
N ASP A 175 -10.10 -12.60 -26.58
CA ASP A 175 -11.12 -13.63 -26.61
C ASP A 175 -12.54 -13.02 -26.67
N ASP A 176 -13.47 -13.72 -27.34
CA ASP A 176 -14.87 -13.30 -27.50
C ASP A 176 -15.71 -13.47 -26.20
N LEU A 177 -15.05 -13.55 -25.03
CA LEU A 177 -15.71 -13.83 -23.76
C LEU A 177 -16.04 -12.56 -23.00
N GLU A 178 -17.28 -12.48 -22.52
CA GLU A 178 -17.76 -11.40 -21.68
C GLU A 178 -17.25 -11.53 -20.24
N ARG A 179 -17.12 -10.41 -19.53
CA ARG A 179 -16.43 -10.33 -18.23
C ARG A 179 -17.25 -9.65 -17.15
N ILE A 180 -17.11 -10.13 -15.92
CA ILE A 180 -17.59 -9.50 -14.70
C ILE A 180 -16.39 -9.19 -13.81
N TYR A 181 -16.42 -8.05 -13.15
CA TYR A 181 -15.35 -7.53 -12.33
C TYR A 181 -15.82 -7.51 -10.87
N VAL A 182 -15.10 -8.16 -9.97
CA VAL A 182 -15.41 -8.19 -8.53
C VAL A 182 -14.34 -7.41 -7.78
N GLN A 183 -14.73 -6.30 -7.16
CA GLN A 183 -13.88 -5.55 -6.24
C GLN A 183 -14.24 -5.89 -4.81
N ILE A 184 -13.22 -6.02 -3.97
CA ILE A 184 -13.38 -6.22 -2.55
C ILE A 184 -12.51 -5.23 -1.80
N GLU A 185 -13.09 -4.66 -0.76
CA GLU A 185 -12.42 -3.76 0.18
C GLU A 185 -12.85 -4.13 1.59
N SER A 186 -11.98 -3.95 2.58
CA SER A 186 -12.32 -4.18 3.98
C SER A 186 -12.38 -2.89 4.78
N GLY A 187 -13.04 -2.98 5.94
CA GLY A 187 -12.81 -2.05 7.04
C GLY A 187 -11.42 -2.27 7.64
N ILE A 188 -11.23 -1.82 8.89
CA ILE A 188 -9.96 -2.03 9.59
C ILE A 188 -9.80 -3.51 9.91
N ILE A 189 -8.70 -4.10 9.47
CA ILE A 189 -8.26 -5.44 9.85
C ILE A 189 -6.92 -5.28 10.61
N PRO A 190 -6.89 -5.50 11.93
CA PRO A 190 -5.68 -5.37 12.72
C PRO A 190 -4.70 -6.51 12.43
N ASN A 191 -3.43 -6.31 12.79
CA ASN A 191 -2.38 -7.32 12.74
C ASN A 191 -2.14 -7.94 11.35
N MET A 192 -2.52 -7.24 10.29
CA MET A 192 -2.23 -7.65 8.92
C MET A 192 -0.79 -7.32 8.57
N ASN A 193 -0.10 -8.27 7.93
CA ASN A 193 1.25 -8.05 7.44
C ASN A 193 1.20 -7.06 6.26
N ILE A 194 1.76 -5.87 6.45
CA ILE A 194 1.97 -4.85 5.41
C ILE A 194 3.40 -4.89 4.84
N SER A 195 4.24 -5.79 5.38
CA SER A 195 5.64 -5.95 5.00
C SER A 195 5.81 -6.89 3.81
N MET A 196 7.01 -6.87 3.23
CA MET A 196 7.40 -7.67 2.06
C MET A 196 7.55 -9.18 2.36
N HIS A 197 7.20 -9.64 3.57
CA HIS A 197 7.42 -11.03 4.02
C HIS A 197 6.16 -11.89 3.97
N GLY A 198 5.09 -11.35 3.37
CA GLY A 198 3.84 -12.08 3.17
C GLY A 198 4.05 -13.36 2.37
N ASP A 199 3.35 -14.42 2.77
CA ASP A 199 3.29 -15.66 2.00
C ASP A 199 2.19 -15.55 0.94
N SER A 200 2.59 -15.35 -0.32
CA SER A 200 1.65 -15.30 -1.47
C SER A 200 1.00 -16.65 -1.80
N GLU A 201 1.54 -17.77 -1.29
CA GLU A 201 0.92 -19.09 -1.45
C GLU A 201 -0.20 -19.30 -0.42
N ASN A 202 -0.04 -18.73 0.78
CA ASN A 202 -1.03 -18.79 1.87
C ASN A 202 -1.37 -17.41 2.46
N PRO A 203 -1.94 -16.50 1.66
CA PRO A 203 -2.26 -15.16 2.13
C PRO A 203 -3.33 -15.18 3.23
N ARG A 204 -3.24 -14.21 4.14
CA ARG A 204 -4.14 -14.08 5.29
C ARG A 204 -5.58 -13.74 4.92
N VAL A 205 -5.81 -13.20 3.72
CA VAL A 205 -7.16 -12.98 3.21
C VAL A 205 -7.27 -13.49 1.79
N GLN A 206 -8.24 -14.36 1.57
CA GLN A 206 -8.44 -15.06 0.31
C GLN A 206 -9.90 -14.93 -0.14
N LEU A 207 -10.08 -14.54 -1.39
CA LEU A 207 -11.38 -14.51 -2.05
C LEU A 207 -11.55 -15.71 -2.99
N PHE A 208 -12.59 -16.49 -2.76
CA PHE A 208 -12.99 -17.60 -3.61
C PHE A 208 -14.32 -17.28 -4.29
N ILE A 209 -14.34 -17.36 -5.62
CA ILE A 209 -15.57 -17.22 -6.41
C ILE A 209 -16.01 -18.61 -6.85
N GLN A 210 -17.26 -18.94 -6.54
CA GLN A 210 -17.81 -20.27 -6.84
C GLN A 210 -18.77 -20.23 -8.03
N LYS A 211 -19.55 -19.16 -8.16
CA LYS A 211 -20.64 -19.09 -9.13
C LYS A 211 -20.91 -17.65 -9.57
N VAL A 212 -21.25 -17.49 -10.84
CA VAL A 212 -21.96 -16.31 -11.35
C VAL A 212 -23.31 -16.82 -11.83
N ALA A 213 -24.39 -16.37 -11.22
CA ALA A 213 -25.74 -16.80 -11.56
C ALA A 213 -26.43 -15.77 -12.45
N ASP A 214 -27.15 -16.25 -13.46
CA ASP A 214 -28.03 -15.41 -14.28
C ASP A 214 -29.39 -15.15 -13.60
N HIS A 215 -30.35 -14.63 -14.37
CA HIS A 215 -31.71 -14.37 -13.90
C HIS A 215 -32.52 -15.63 -13.60
N SER A 216 -32.20 -16.75 -14.25
CA SER A 216 -32.82 -18.07 -14.02
C SER A 216 -32.17 -18.84 -12.86
N GLY A 217 -31.01 -18.38 -12.36
CA GLY A 217 -30.21 -19.04 -11.34
C GLY A 217 -29.18 -20.03 -11.90
N GLN A 218 -29.07 -20.17 -13.22
CA GLN A 218 -28.06 -20.97 -13.91
C GLN A 218 -26.66 -20.41 -13.66
N ASN A 219 -25.67 -21.28 -13.44
CA ASN A 219 -24.28 -20.86 -13.36
C ASN A 219 -23.73 -20.58 -14.75
N ILE A 220 -23.25 -19.35 -14.94
CA ILE A 220 -22.74 -18.83 -16.20
C ILE A 220 -21.26 -18.44 -16.11
N LEU A 221 -20.60 -18.79 -15.01
CA LEU A 221 -19.17 -18.60 -14.80
C LEU A 221 -18.38 -19.64 -15.59
N ASN A 222 -17.37 -19.19 -16.36
CA ASN A 222 -16.38 -20.08 -16.94
C ASN A 222 -15.37 -20.50 -15.86
N ILE A 223 -15.36 -21.79 -15.53
CA ILE A 223 -14.43 -22.35 -14.53
C ILE A 223 -13.16 -22.78 -15.25
N GLU A 224 -12.20 -21.87 -15.34
CA GLU A 224 -10.85 -22.19 -15.81
C GLU A 224 -10.09 -22.94 -14.69
N THR A 225 -9.49 -24.08 -15.03
CA THR A 225 -8.71 -24.92 -14.09
C THR A 225 -7.19 -24.78 -14.29
N CYS A 226 -6.75 -24.22 -15.41
CA CYS A 226 -5.34 -24.01 -15.75
C CYS A 226 -5.06 -22.54 -16.11
N GLY A 227 -3.78 -22.15 -16.06
CA GLY A 227 -3.34 -20.78 -16.35
C GLY A 227 -3.23 -19.87 -15.10
N PRO A 228 -2.63 -18.68 -15.26
CA PRO A 228 -2.35 -17.75 -14.15
C PRO A 228 -3.62 -17.10 -13.58
N ASN A 229 -4.65 -16.89 -14.41
CA ASN A 229 -5.90 -16.19 -14.04
C ASN A 229 -7.08 -17.14 -13.78
N ARG A 230 -6.79 -18.43 -13.56
CA ARG A 230 -7.81 -19.47 -13.43
C ARG A 230 -8.81 -19.17 -12.32
N THR A 231 -10.09 -19.35 -12.60
CA THR A 231 -11.21 -19.05 -11.69
C THR A 231 -11.15 -19.85 -10.38
N ALA A 232 -10.58 -21.07 -10.41
CA ALA A 232 -10.45 -21.92 -9.23
C ALA A 232 -9.38 -21.45 -8.22
N LYS A 233 -8.46 -20.54 -8.60
CA LYS A 233 -7.43 -20.02 -7.69
C LYS A 233 -8.05 -18.97 -6.77
N ALA A 234 -7.69 -18.98 -5.49
CA ALA A 234 -8.00 -17.88 -4.57
C ALA A 234 -7.36 -16.57 -5.07
N VAL A 235 -8.07 -15.45 -4.90
CA VAL A 235 -7.46 -14.13 -5.07
C VAL A 235 -6.93 -13.69 -3.72
N GLU A 236 -5.62 -13.44 -3.68
CA GLU A 236 -4.97 -12.77 -2.56
C GLU A 236 -5.45 -11.32 -2.46
N LEU A 237 -5.82 -10.89 -1.26
CA LEU A 237 -6.11 -9.47 -1.01
C LEU A 237 -4.87 -8.80 -0.42
N THR A 238 -4.51 -7.66 -0.98
CA THR A 238 -3.34 -6.90 -0.57
C THR A 238 -3.69 -6.02 0.63
N ALA A 239 -2.88 -6.13 1.69
CA ALA A 239 -2.94 -5.23 2.83
C ALA A 239 -2.37 -3.85 2.44
N MET A 240 -3.09 -2.79 2.81
CA MET A 240 -2.73 -1.41 2.54
C MET A 240 -2.83 -0.60 3.82
N PRO A 241 -1.83 0.24 4.13
CA PRO A 241 -1.94 1.17 5.24
C PRO A 241 -2.98 2.26 4.91
N ARG A 242 -3.81 2.59 5.89
CA ARG A 242 -4.75 3.72 5.84
C ARG A 242 -4.50 4.60 7.04
N ILE A 243 -4.67 5.90 6.86
CA ILE A 243 -4.60 6.88 7.94
C ILE A 243 -6.02 7.36 8.21
N SER A 244 -6.39 7.38 9.48
CA SER A 244 -7.58 8.09 9.96
C SER A 244 -7.16 9.13 11.00
N TYR A 245 -8.08 10.05 11.30
CA TYR A 245 -7.90 11.07 12.33
C TYR A 245 -9.02 10.93 13.36
N GLU A 246 -8.65 10.72 14.62
CA GLU A 246 -9.56 10.77 15.76
C GLU A 246 -9.25 12.06 16.55
N GLY A 247 -10.03 13.11 16.29
CA GLY A 247 -9.68 14.46 16.76
C GLY A 247 -8.41 14.96 16.10
N ASN A 248 -7.39 15.28 16.90
CA ASN A 248 -6.07 15.71 16.43
C ASN A 248 -5.04 14.57 16.34
N GLU A 249 -5.42 13.35 16.72
CA GLU A 249 -4.52 12.19 16.72
C GLU A 249 -4.60 11.47 15.37
N GLN A 250 -3.45 11.29 14.74
CA GLN A 250 -3.31 10.48 13.53
C GLN A 250 -3.22 9.01 13.92
N LYS A 251 -4.09 8.17 13.37
CA LYS A 251 -4.05 6.71 13.59
C LYS A 251 -3.80 5.97 12.30
N ARG A 252 -2.81 5.07 12.34
CA ARG A 252 -2.51 4.16 11.23
C ARG A 252 -3.27 2.86 11.41
N HIS A 253 -3.96 2.47 10.35
CA HIS A 253 -4.76 1.25 10.27
C HIS A 253 -4.32 0.44 9.06
N THR A 254 -4.74 -0.82 9.03
CA THR A 254 -4.57 -1.66 7.86
C THR A 254 -5.94 -2.04 7.33
N THR A 255 -6.11 -1.90 6.03
CA THR A 255 -7.27 -2.41 5.27
C THR A 255 -6.75 -3.42 4.24
N VAL A 256 -7.59 -4.30 3.74
CA VAL A 256 -7.25 -5.16 2.61
C VAL A 256 -8.14 -4.85 1.42
N SER A 257 -7.59 -4.99 0.22
CA SER A 257 -8.38 -4.83 -0.99
C SER A 257 -7.89 -5.77 -2.09
N GLY A 258 -8.77 -6.04 -3.04
CA GLY A 258 -8.44 -6.85 -4.20
C GLY A 258 -9.47 -6.72 -5.29
N LYS A 259 -9.12 -7.24 -6.45
CA LYS A 259 -9.92 -7.19 -7.66
C LYS A 259 -9.82 -8.53 -8.37
N ARG A 260 -10.93 -8.99 -8.95
CA ARG A 260 -10.97 -10.21 -9.76
C ARG A 260 -11.77 -9.98 -11.02
N GLU A 261 -11.22 -10.42 -12.14
CA GLU A 261 -11.94 -10.57 -13.40
C GLU A 261 -12.49 -12.00 -13.50
N LEU A 262 -13.74 -12.11 -13.93
CA LEU A 262 -14.46 -13.37 -14.10
C LEU A 262 -14.95 -13.45 -15.53
N LYS A 263 -14.57 -14.51 -16.24
CA LYS A 263 -15.06 -14.77 -17.59
C LYS A 263 -16.37 -15.52 -17.55
N LEU A 264 -17.32 -15.12 -18.38
CA LEU A 264 -18.59 -15.82 -18.56
C LEU A 264 -18.43 -16.98 -19.55
N LEU A 265 -19.34 -17.94 -19.49
CA LEU A 265 -19.45 -19.00 -20.49
C LEU A 265 -19.76 -18.41 -21.88
N LYS A 266 -19.26 -19.06 -22.94
CA LYS A 266 -19.53 -18.63 -24.32
C LYS A 266 -21.04 -18.52 -24.58
N GLY A 267 -21.43 -17.46 -25.28
CA GLY A 267 -22.84 -17.17 -25.59
C GLY A 267 -23.62 -16.48 -24.47
N HIS A 268 -23.00 -16.22 -23.32
CA HIS A 268 -23.60 -15.44 -22.24
C HIS A 268 -23.05 -14.02 -22.22
N THR A 269 -23.90 -13.06 -21.82
CA THR A 269 -23.56 -11.63 -21.79
C THR A 269 -23.54 -11.09 -20.36
N GLN A 270 -22.83 -9.97 -20.17
CA GLN A 270 -22.73 -9.30 -18.86
C GLN A 270 -24.11 -8.86 -18.33
N LYS A 271 -25.05 -8.51 -19.22
CA LYS A 271 -26.44 -8.16 -18.89
C LYS A 271 -27.22 -9.34 -18.26
N GLN A 272 -26.85 -10.58 -18.57
CA GLN A 272 -27.51 -11.75 -18.01
C GLN A 272 -27.07 -12.04 -16.56
N ALA A 273 -25.86 -11.62 -16.18
CA ALA A 273 -25.31 -11.86 -14.85
C ALA A 273 -26.09 -11.09 -13.77
N LYS A 274 -26.61 -11.82 -12.79
CA LYS A 274 -27.44 -11.27 -11.72
C LYS A 274 -26.74 -11.28 -10.37
N THR A 275 -26.08 -12.38 -10.00
CA THR A 275 -25.38 -12.49 -8.72
C THR A 275 -24.03 -13.17 -8.85
N VAL A 276 -23.08 -12.76 -8.02
CA VAL A 276 -21.83 -13.47 -7.78
C VAL A 276 -21.89 -14.11 -6.40
N GLU A 277 -21.60 -15.41 -6.33
CA GLU A 277 -21.56 -16.18 -5.09
C GLU A 277 -20.15 -16.70 -4.83
N GLY A 278 -19.76 -16.68 -3.56
CA GLY A 278 -18.44 -17.09 -3.13
C GLY A 278 -18.26 -16.96 -1.64
N TYR A 279 -17.01 -17.02 -1.19
CA TYR A 279 -16.66 -16.80 0.21
C TYR A 279 -15.29 -16.13 0.36
N ILE A 280 -15.11 -15.49 1.50
CA ILE A 280 -13.84 -14.87 1.91
C ILE A 280 -13.33 -15.64 3.12
N GLN A 281 -12.10 -16.16 3.04
CA GLN A 281 -11.38 -16.68 4.19
C GLN A 281 -10.50 -15.57 4.75
N LEU A 282 -10.65 -15.30 6.04
CA LEU A 282 -9.86 -14.31 6.78
C LEU A 282 -9.17 -15.00 7.95
N ARG A 283 -7.86 -14.87 8.01
CA ARG A 283 -7.00 -15.36 9.09
C ARG A 283 -6.23 -14.21 9.71
N ILE A 284 -6.57 -13.84 10.94
CA ILE A 284 -5.93 -12.73 11.66
C ILE A 284 -5.15 -13.24 12.86
N PRO A 285 -3.97 -12.67 13.15
CA PRO A 285 -3.31 -12.87 14.43
C PRO A 285 -4.15 -12.30 15.57
N SER A 286 -4.51 -13.15 16.54
CA SER A 286 -5.25 -12.77 17.74
C SER A 286 -4.34 -12.44 18.92
N MET A 287 -3.15 -13.04 18.97
CA MET A 287 -2.15 -12.81 20.01
C MET A 287 -0.79 -12.56 19.38
N ILE A 288 -0.09 -11.54 19.87
CA ILE A 288 1.18 -11.06 19.35
C ILE A 288 2.28 -11.27 20.38
N LYS A 289 3.42 -11.80 19.93
CA LYS A 289 4.66 -11.89 20.72
C LYS A 289 5.66 -10.89 20.16
N THR A 290 6.20 -10.05 21.03
CA THR A 290 7.29 -9.12 20.71
C THR A 290 8.57 -9.62 21.32
N VAL A 291 9.64 -9.69 20.54
CA VAL A 291 10.98 -10.08 21.02
C VAL A 291 12.02 -9.16 20.42
N ASP A 292 12.92 -8.64 21.26
CA ASP A 292 14.10 -7.92 20.81
C ASP A 292 15.28 -8.88 20.80
N ILE A 293 15.92 -9.06 19.66
CA ILE A 293 17.14 -9.87 19.50
C ILE A 293 18.32 -8.98 19.10
N PRO A 294 19.57 -9.36 19.44
CA PRO A 294 20.74 -8.64 18.98
C PRO A 294 20.77 -8.55 17.44
N ALA A 295 21.02 -7.36 16.89
CA ALA A 295 21.25 -7.19 15.45
C ALA A 295 22.71 -7.54 15.13
N LYS A 296 23.11 -8.79 15.39
CA LYS A 296 24.45 -9.30 15.13
C LYS A 296 24.40 -10.30 13.98
N GLU A 297 25.31 -10.19 13.02
CA GLU A 297 25.41 -11.15 11.92
C GLU A 297 25.50 -12.60 12.45
N GLY A 298 24.67 -13.48 11.88
CA GLY A 298 24.51 -14.87 12.29
C GLY A 298 23.58 -15.09 13.49
N GLU A 299 23.07 -14.03 14.13
CA GLU A 299 22.08 -14.18 15.20
C GLU A 299 20.79 -14.76 14.63
N THR A 300 20.28 -15.81 15.29
CA THR A 300 19.07 -16.51 14.85
C THR A 300 18.01 -16.52 15.93
N TYR A 301 16.74 -16.41 15.54
CA TYR A 301 15.60 -16.60 16.41
C TYR A 301 14.56 -17.51 15.77
N SER A 302 14.23 -18.59 16.48
CA SER A 302 13.26 -19.60 16.03
C SER A 302 11.94 -19.49 16.79
N PHE A 303 10.83 -19.53 16.07
CA PHE A 303 9.50 -19.50 16.65
C PHE A 303 8.50 -20.27 15.77
N LYS A 304 7.87 -21.32 16.33
CA LYS A 304 6.80 -22.10 15.68
C LYS A 304 7.13 -22.56 14.24
N GLY A 305 8.38 -22.96 13.99
CA GLY A 305 8.81 -23.40 12.66
C GLY A 305 9.21 -22.27 11.72
N THR A 306 9.19 -21.03 12.18
CA THR A 306 9.81 -19.87 11.51
C THR A 306 11.21 -19.65 12.08
N ASN A 307 12.20 -19.48 11.19
CA ASN A 307 13.56 -19.07 11.57
C ASN A 307 13.84 -17.69 10.99
N PHE A 308 14.23 -16.77 11.87
CA PHE A 308 14.72 -15.45 11.50
C PHE A 308 16.23 -15.42 11.72
N THR A 309 17.01 -14.95 10.73
CA THR A 309 18.47 -14.85 10.84
C THR A 309 18.95 -13.47 10.41
N ILE A 310 19.72 -12.78 11.23
CA ILE A 310 20.41 -11.55 10.85
C ILE A 310 21.55 -11.91 9.90
N THR A 311 21.54 -11.35 8.69
CA THR A 311 22.59 -11.54 7.70
C THR A 311 23.59 -10.39 7.66
N LYS A 312 23.18 -9.19 8.12
CA LYS A 312 24.06 -8.03 8.21
C LYS A 312 23.49 -6.97 9.15
N SER A 313 24.36 -6.28 9.88
CA SER A 313 23.99 -5.08 10.63
C SER A 313 25.13 -4.07 10.60
N SER A 314 24.87 -2.91 10.01
CA SER A 314 25.81 -1.79 9.93
C SER A 314 25.07 -0.46 9.89
N TYR A 315 25.79 0.65 9.93
CA TYR A 315 25.16 1.95 9.71
C TYR A 315 24.39 1.95 8.39
N GLY A 316 23.12 2.33 8.44
CA GLY A 316 22.29 2.40 7.24
C GLY A 316 21.71 1.07 6.78
N GLU A 317 21.94 -0.05 7.48
CA GLU A 317 21.59 -1.37 6.96
C GLU A 317 21.25 -2.40 8.04
N LEU A 318 20.11 -3.07 7.87
CA LEU A 318 19.72 -4.29 8.58
C LEU A 318 19.33 -5.36 7.54
N GLY A 319 20.19 -6.36 7.35
CA GLY A 319 19.92 -7.53 6.51
C GLY A 319 19.42 -8.72 7.33
N TYR A 320 18.42 -9.44 6.85
CA TYR A 320 17.95 -10.69 7.46
C TYR A 320 17.26 -11.63 6.47
N THR A 321 17.14 -12.90 6.86
CA THR A 321 16.29 -13.91 6.20
C THR A 321 15.17 -14.36 7.11
N ILE A 322 14.07 -14.80 6.49
CA ILE A 322 12.98 -15.51 7.16
C ILE A 322 12.73 -16.81 6.41
N GLU A 323 12.82 -17.93 7.12
CA GLU A 323 12.58 -19.27 6.60
C GLU A 323 11.41 -19.94 7.32
N GLY A 324 10.74 -20.89 6.66
CA GLY A 324 9.56 -21.56 7.20
C GLY A 324 8.29 -20.71 7.08
N GLN A 325 7.51 -20.59 8.16
CA GLN A 325 6.22 -19.89 8.17
C GLN A 325 6.42 -18.37 8.25
N LYS A 326 6.73 -17.74 7.11
CA LYS A 326 7.05 -16.31 7.02
C LYS A 326 5.89 -15.40 7.42
N ASP A 327 4.66 -15.86 7.17
CA ASP A 327 3.43 -15.15 7.52
C ASP A 327 3.30 -14.88 9.04
N LEU A 328 3.96 -15.67 9.89
CA LEU A 328 4.01 -15.43 11.34
C LEU A 328 4.82 -14.19 11.73
N VAL A 329 5.73 -13.70 10.88
CA VAL A 329 6.47 -12.45 11.14
C VAL A 329 5.66 -11.28 10.59
N LEU A 330 5.06 -10.51 11.48
CA LEU A 330 4.23 -9.36 11.13
C LEU A 330 5.06 -8.11 10.86
N ASP A 331 6.14 -7.92 11.63
CA ASP A 331 7.07 -6.82 11.43
C ASP A 331 8.47 -7.15 11.97
N VAL A 332 9.42 -6.38 11.45
CA VAL A 332 10.81 -6.34 11.93
C VAL A 332 11.20 -4.89 12.03
N MET A 333 11.43 -4.40 13.24
CA MET A 333 11.79 -3.00 13.50
C MET A 333 13.26 -2.91 13.94
N PRO A 334 14.10 -2.12 13.25
CA PRO A 334 15.45 -1.86 13.72
C PRO A 334 15.40 -0.99 14.99
N LEU A 335 16.22 -1.32 15.98
CA LEU A 335 16.33 -0.57 17.22
C LEU A 335 17.77 -0.12 17.48
N ASN A 336 17.94 1.04 18.11
CA ASN A 336 19.25 1.49 18.59
C ASN A 336 19.62 0.88 19.95
N LYS A 337 20.76 1.32 20.51
CA LYS A 337 21.28 0.86 21.82
C LYS A 337 20.30 1.07 22.99
N ASP A 338 19.44 2.09 22.89
CA ASP A 338 18.44 2.43 23.90
C ASP A 338 17.11 1.69 23.66
N LYS A 339 17.09 0.71 22.74
CA LYS A 339 15.92 -0.07 22.32
C LYS A 339 14.77 0.78 21.76
N LYS A 340 15.10 1.96 21.22
CA LYS A 340 14.15 2.82 20.51
C LYS A 340 14.14 2.48 19.03
N VAL A 341 12.97 2.54 18.40
CA VAL A 341 12.80 2.26 16.98
C VAL A 341 13.45 3.38 16.17
N ILE A 342 14.36 3.00 15.28
CA ILE A 342 14.99 3.94 14.33
C ILE A 342 14.23 3.90 13.01
N GLU A 343 14.09 5.06 12.38
CA GLU A 343 13.37 5.21 11.11
C GLU A 343 14.09 4.45 10.00
N ALA A 344 13.32 3.67 9.24
CA ALA A 344 13.78 2.96 8.07
C ALA A 344 13.25 3.62 6.80
N ASN A 345 14.15 4.21 6.02
CA ASN A 345 13.82 5.01 4.83
C ASN A 345 13.29 4.14 3.69
N SER A 346 13.70 2.87 3.64
CA SER A 346 13.24 1.91 2.65
C SER A 346 13.47 0.47 3.11
N LYS A 347 12.78 -0.46 2.44
CA LYS A 347 12.98 -1.90 2.57
C LYS A 347 13.06 -2.51 1.16
N SER A 348 13.92 -3.51 0.98
CA SER A 348 14.05 -4.27 -0.26
C SER A 348 14.08 -5.76 0.03
N SER A 349 13.66 -6.57 -0.93
CA SER A 349 13.66 -8.03 -0.83
C SER A 349 14.21 -8.66 -2.10
N SER A 350 15.09 -9.66 -1.94
CA SER A 350 15.61 -10.49 -3.03
C SER A 350 15.61 -11.94 -2.59
N GLY A 351 14.69 -12.74 -3.15
CA GLY A 351 14.44 -14.11 -2.71
C GLY A 351 14.00 -14.15 -1.23
N ASN A 352 14.77 -14.84 -0.39
CA ASN A 352 14.53 -14.90 1.05
C ASN A 352 15.28 -13.82 1.85
N ASN A 353 16.15 -13.05 1.21
CA ASN A 353 16.91 -11.99 1.86
C ASN A 353 16.12 -10.69 1.83
N ILE A 354 16.06 -10.02 2.97
CA ILE A 354 15.45 -8.72 3.13
C ILE A 354 16.48 -7.77 3.71
N THR A 355 16.53 -6.56 3.14
CA THR A 355 17.34 -5.47 3.65
C THR A 355 16.46 -4.28 4.01
N GLN A 356 16.64 -3.74 5.22
CA GLN A 356 16.08 -2.46 5.63
C GLN A 356 17.17 -1.42 5.71
N TYR A 357 16.84 -0.16 5.40
CA TYR A 357 17.78 0.96 5.40
C TYR A 357 17.45 1.96 6.51
N PRO A 358 17.82 1.65 7.77
CA PRO A 358 17.63 2.54 8.93
C PRO A 358 18.46 3.82 8.83
N SER A 359 18.06 4.88 9.52
CA SER A 359 18.82 6.14 9.62
C SER A 359 20.11 6.04 10.45
N GLY A 360 20.34 4.92 11.14
CA GLY A 360 21.46 4.69 12.05
C GLY A 360 21.98 3.25 12.02
N THR A 361 22.72 2.85 13.07
CA THR A 361 23.22 1.47 13.22
C THR A 361 22.28 0.67 14.13
N PRO A 362 21.59 -0.36 13.63
CA PRO A 362 20.78 -1.24 14.46
C PRO A 362 21.65 -2.00 15.47
N VAL A 363 21.28 -1.92 16.74
CA VAL A 363 21.87 -2.73 17.82
C VAL A 363 20.98 -3.92 18.14
N PHE A 364 19.66 -3.76 17.98
CA PHE A 364 18.69 -4.83 18.11
C PHE A 364 17.71 -4.84 16.93
N ALA A 365 17.11 -6.00 16.69
CA ALA A 365 15.93 -6.14 15.84
C ALA A 365 14.75 -6.57 16.71
N ARG A 366 13.66 -5.79 16.66
CA ARG A 366 12.39 -6.16 17.29
C ARG A 366 11.54 -6.95 16.30
N LEU A 367 11.28 -8.20 16.65
CA LEU A 367 10.39 -9.09 15.91
C LEU A 367 8.98 -8.99 16.49
N ILE A 368 8.01 -8.72 15.64
CA ILE A 368 6.58 -8.78 15.97
C ILE A 368 6.01 -10.04 15.33
N LEU A 369 5.54 -10.97 16.17
CA LEU A 369 5.21 -12.33 15.76
C LEU A 369 3.75 -12.67 16.08
N ALA A 370 3.05 -13.29 15.13
CA ALA A 370 1.74 -13.90 15.36
C ALA A 370 1.91 -15.18 16.18
N SER A 371 1.45 -15.15 17.43
CA SER A 371 1.56 -16.29 18.35
C SER A 371 0.30 -17.15 18.37
N GLN A 372 -0.86 -16.58 18.09
CA GLN A 372 -2.12 -17.28 17.87
C GLN A 372 -2.88 -16.59 16.74
N GLU A 373 -3.69 -17.35 16.03
CA GLU A 373 -4.50 -16.88 14.91
C GLU A 373 -5.95 -17.31 15.08
N GLN A 374 -6.86 -16.52 14.54
CA GLN A 374 -8.26 -16.88 14.36
C GLN A 374 -8.56 -16.89 12.87
N GLU A 375 -9.41 -17.83 12.46
CA GLU A 375 -9.86 -17.96 11.08
C GLU A 375 -11.39 -17.88 11.01
N ARG A 376 -11.89 -17.15 10.01
CA ARG A 376 -13.32 -17.03 9.74
C ARG A 376 -13.58 -17.06 8.25
N THR A 377 -14.63 -17.78 7.87
CA THR A 377 -15.14 -17.79 6.50
C THR A 377 -16.42 -16.97 6.42
N PHE A 378 -16.47 -16.03 5.47
CA PHE A 378 -17.64 -15.21 5.20
C PHE A 378 -18.21 -15.53 3.82
N SER A 379 -19.32 -16.26 3.77
CA SER A 379 -20.02 -16.57 2.52
C SER A 379 -20.86 -15.40 2.03
N PHE A 380 -21.01 -15.25 0.73
CA PHE A 380 -21.78 -14.16 0.15
C PHE A 380 -22.51 -14.54 -1.14
N LYS A 381 -23.55 -13.75 -1.41
CA LYS A 381 -24.29 -13.70 -2.66
C LYS A 381 -24.57 -12.24 -3.00
N ALA A 382 -23.67 -11.64 -3.77
CA ALA A 382 -23.69 -10.22 -4.08
C ALA A 382 -24.38 -9.97 -5.43
N PRO A 383 -25.29 -8.99 -5.54
CA PRO A 383 -25.87 -8.60 -6.82
C PRO A 383 -24.81 -7.99 -7.74
N VAL A 384 -24.93 -8.23 -9.04
CA VAL A 384 -24.09 -7.59 -10.07
C VAL A 384 -24.66 -6.21 -10.39
N LYS A 385 -23.85 -5.17 -10.23
CA LYS A 385 -24.22 -3.83 -10.67
C LYS A 385 -24.15 -3.75 -12.19
N GLN A 386 -25.28 -3.46 -12.81
CA GLN A 386 -25.42 -3.20 -14.24
C GLN A 386 -25.14 -1.72 -14.53
N LEU A 387 -24.80 -1.40 -15.79
CA LEU A 387 -24.77 -0.02 -16.27
C LEU A 387 -26.19 0.54 -16.23
N GLU A 388 -26.37 1.70 -15.59
CA GLU A 388 -27.62 2.45 -15.73
C GLU A 388 -27.70 2.93 -17.20
N GLU A 389 -28.78 2.56 -17.90
CA GLU A 389 -29.02 2.91 -19.31
C GLU A 389 -29.37 4.39 -19.51
#